data_AF-A0A2D9C5X7-F1
#
_entry.id   AF-A0A2D9C5X7-F1
#
_cell.length_a   1.000
_cell.length_b   1.000
_cell.length_c   1.000
_cell.angle_alpha   90.00
_cell.angle_beta   90.00
_cell.angle_gamma   90.00
#
_symmetry.space_group_name_H-M   'P 1'
#
loop_
_entity.id
_entity.type
_entity.pdbx_description
1 polymer ?
#
loop_
_entity_poly.entity_id
_entity_poly.type
_entity_poly.pdbx_seq_one_letter_code
_entity_poly.pdbx_strand_id
1 'polypeptide(L)'
;MNLDFFNVRYEYKYDAKSRDRWRVLKPDAKDMFRGDCEDYSLSVLYYVVCRGSWIRFWLSLITFRAQICGCESKSGGHAVLRVGRRYIDNWTKEWVDRDHMKGLGHDFDPLYLTILPTTVAFKLLLAKVNP
;
A
#
# COMPACT_ATOMS: atom_id res chain seq x y z
N MET A 1 -1.90 -6.36 -14.76
CA MET A 1 -0.70 -5.49 -14.71
C MET A 1 0.37 -6.26 -13.95
N ASN A 2 1.62 -6.24 -14.41
CA ASN A 2 2.73 -6.79 -13.61
C ASN A 2 3.36 -5.66 -12.76
N LEU A 3 4.23 -6.03 -11.83
CA LEU A 3 4.83 -5.08 -10.89
C LEU A 3 5.72 -4.05 -11.61
N ASP A 4 6.57 -4.50 -12.54
CA ASP A 4 7.49 -3.61 -13.27
C ASP A 4 6.75 -2.53 -14.05
N PHE A 5 5.66 -2.91 -14.73
CA PHE A 5 4.83 -1.97 -15.48
C PHE A 5 4.21 -0.90 -14.58
N PHE A 6 3.74 -1.30 -13.38
CA PHE A 6 3.19 -0.38 -12.39
C PHE A 6 4.27 0.55 -11.85
N ASN A 7 5.43 0.01 -11.49
CA ASN A 7 6.54 0.75 -10.87
C ASN A 7 7.13 1.82 -11.77
N VAL A 8 7.28 1.54 -13.07
CA VAL A 8 7.76 2.51 -14.06
C VAL A 8 6.80 3.70 -14.19
N ARG A 9 5.51 3.48 -13.90
CA ARG A 9 4.45 4.51 -13.94
C ARG A 9 4.13 5.08 -12.56
N TYR A 10 4.81 4.63 -11.51
CA TYR A 10 4.55 5.11 -10.16
C TYR A 10 5.53 6.21 -9.79
N GLU A 11 4.99 7.33 -9.32
CA GLU A 11 5.75 8.46 -8.81
C GLU A 11 5.24 8.83 -7.43
N TYR A 12 6.16 8.90 -6.46
CA TYR A 12 5.80 9.26 -5.09
C TYR A 12 5.33 10.71 -5.03
N LYS A 13 4.18 10.93 -4.39
CA LYS A 13 3.62 12.27 -4.17
C LYS A 13 3.02 12.35 -2.79
N TYR A 14 3.59 13.23 -1.96
CA TYR A 14 3.09 13.48 -0.62
C TYR A 14 1.70 14.12 -0.67
N ASP A 15 0.79 13.67 0.17
CA ASP A 15 -0.51 14.31 0.33
C ASP A 15 -0.36 15.64 1.07
N ALA A 16 -1.07 16.69 0.62
CA ALA A 16 -0.98 18.01 1.25
C ALA A 16 -1.25 17.90 2.76
N LYS A 17 -0.35 18.48 3.59
CA LYS A 17 -0.37 18.43 5.07
C LYS A 17 -1.80 18.60 5.61
N SER A 18 -2.44 17.49 6.02
CA SER A 18 -3.72 17.35 6.76
C SER A 18 -4.65 16.26 6.22
N ARG A 19 -4.36 15.64 5.07
CA ARG A 19 -5.26 14.65 4.46
C ARG A 19 -4.58 13.29 4.32
N ASP A 20 -4.68 12.45 5.35
CA ASP A 20 -4.35 11.02 5.31
C ASP A 20 -5.43 10.28 4.49
N ARG A 21 -5.31 10.35 3.15
CA ARG A 21 -6.31 9.81 2.21
C ARG A 21 -5.78 8.56 1.53
N TRP A 22 -6.47 7.47 1.79
CA TRP A 22 -6.15 6.18 1.22
C TRP A 22 -6.94 5.98 -0.06
N ARG A 23 -6.27 5.60 -1.14
CA ARG A 23 -6.92 5.27 -2.40
C ARG A 23 -6.15 4.20 -3.18
N VAL A 24 -6.90 3.42 -3.95
CA VAL A 24 -6.32 2.71 -5.09
C VAL A 24 -6.12 3.74 -6.21
N LEU A 25 -4.87 3.96 -6.59
CA LEU A 25 -4.47 4.98 -7.55
C LEU A 25 -5.13 4.74 -8.92
N LYS A 26 -5.45 5.84 -9.58
CA LYS A 26 -5.85 5.84 -10.99
C LYS A 26 -4.75 6.55 -11.78
N PRO A 27 -4.48 6.11 -13.02
CA PRO A 27 -3.54 6.81 -13.88
C PRO A 27 -4.08 8.22 -14.17
N ASP A 28 -3.20 9.20 -14.17
CA ASP A 28 -3.54 10.57 -14.56
C ASP A 28 -3.50 10.74 -16.10
N ALA A 29 -3.60 11.99 -16.57
CA ALA A 29 -3.52 12.32 -18.00
C ALA A 29 -2.19 11.91 -18.67
N LYS A 30 -1.13 11.62 -17.89
CA LYS A 30 0.18 11.16 -18.37
C LYS A 30 0.38 9.65 -18.15
N ASP A 31 -0.67 8.90 -17.83
CA ASP A 31 -0.61 7.47 -17.51
C ASP A 31 0.26 7.16 -16.27
N MET A 32 0.36 8.11 -15.34
CA MET A 32 1.16 7.98 -14.11
C MET A 32 0.28 7.80 -12.87
N PHE A 33 0.68 6.88 -12.00
CA PHE A 33 0.11 6.65 -10.68
C PHE A 33 0.87 7.49 -9.66
N ARG A 34 0.18 8.45 -9.02
CA ARG A 34 0.79 9.36 -8.04
C ARG A 34 0.12 9.28 -6.68
N GLY A 35 0.89 8.89 -5.67
CA GLY A 35 0.45 8.81 -4.28
C GLY A 35 1.61 8.51 -3.34
N ASP A 36 1.28 8.31 -2.07
CA ASP A 36 2.19 7.99 -0.98
C ASP A 36 2.32 6.46 -0.77
N CYS A 37 2.71 6.04 0.44
CA CYS A 37 3.08 4.66 0.76
C CYS A 37 1.86 3.73 0.87
N GLU A 38 0.78 4.21 1.46
CA GLU A 38 -0.50 3.51 1.57
C GLU A 38 -1.16 3.37 0.21
N ASP A 39 -1.15 4.43 -0.60
CA ASP A 39 -1.70 4.45 -1.95
C ASP A 39 -0.97 3.43 -2.84
N TYR A 40 0.36 3.38 -2.74
CA TYR A 40 1.17 2.38 -3.43
C TYR A 40 0.79 0.96 -3.00
N SER A 41 0.75 0.69 -1.70
CA SER A 41 0.43 -0.62 -1.14
C SER A 41 -0.95 -1.13 -1.57
N LEU A 42 -1.97 -0.26 -1.52
CA LEU A 42 -3.33 -0.58 -1.98
C LEU A 42 -3.38 -0.83 -3.50
N SER A 43 -2.63 -0.04 -4.26
CA SER A 43 -2.60 -0.15 -5.73
C SER A 43 -1.89 -1.41 -6.20
N VAL A 44 -0.77 -1.79 -5.56
CA VAL A 44 -0.09 -3.07 -5.83
C VAL A 44 -1.02 -4.23 -5.50
N LEU A 45 -1.71 -4.19 -4.36
CA LEU A 45 -2.69 -5.22 -4.02
C LEU A 45 -3.78 -5.33 -5.09
N TYR A 46 -4.37 -4.20 -5.51
CA TYR A 46 -5.44 -4.21 -6.50
C TYR A 46 -4.97 -4.64 -7.91
N TYR A 47 -4.00 -3.95 -8.51
CA TYR A 47 -3.62 -4.14 -9.91
C TYR A 47 -2.69 -5.34 -10.14
N VAL A 48 -1.76 -5.61 -9.21
CA VAL A 48 -0.73 -6.62 -9.38
C VAL A 48 -1.18 -7.95 -8.78
N VAL A 49 -1.54 -7.96 -7.50
CA VAL A 49 -1.91 -9.20 -6.78
C VAL A 49 -3.32 -9.66 -7.19
N CYS A 50 -4.29 -8.77 -7.18
CA CYS A 50 -5.69 -9.10 -7.46
C CYS A 50 -6.10 -8.94 -8.93
N ARG A 51 -5.18 -8.47 -9.79
CA ARG A 51 -5.38 -8.28 -11.25
C ARG A 51 -6.60 -7.38 -11.59
N GLY A 52 -6.80 -6.33 -10.80
CA GLY A 52 -7.89 -5.36 -10.99
C GLY A 52 -9.27 -5.84 -10.51
N SER A 53 -9.34 -6.87 -9.66
CA SER A 53 -10.60 -7.38 -9.13
C SER A 53 -10.84 -6.92 -7.69
N TRP A 54 -11.86 -6.07 -7.48
CA TRP A 54 -12.29 -5.64 -6.15
C TRP A 54 -12.77 -6.80 -5.27
N ILE A 55 -13.41 -7.82 -5.85
CA ILE A 55 -13.82 -9.01 -5.11
C ILE A 55 -12.59 -9.71 -4.52
N ARG A 56 -11.56 -9.94 -5.34
CA ARG A 56 -10.30 -10.56 -4.88
C ARG A 56 -9.55 -9.68 -3.90
N PHE A 57 -9.58 -8.37 -4.09
CA PHE A 57 -8.97 -7.39 -3.19
C PHE A 57 -9.55 -7.54 -1.77
N TRP A 58 -10.87 -7.44 -1.64
CA TRP A 58 -11.54 -7.53 -0.35
C TRP A 58 -11.44 -8.92 0.26
N LEU A 59 -11.61 -9.99 -0.52
CA LEU A 59 -11.40 -11.35 -0.04
C LEU A 59 -9.97 -11.54 0.50
N SER A 60 -8.96 -10.99 -0.17
CA SER A 60 -7.56 -11.13 0.26
C SER A 60 -7.29 -10.43 1.59
N LEU A 61 -7.87 -9.24 1.80
CA LEU A 61 -7.77 -8.51 3.07
C LEU A 61 -8.55 -9.21 4.19
N ILE A 62 -9.81 -9.58 3.95
CA ILE A 62 -10.69 -10.21 4.95
C ILE A 62 -10.16 -11.57 5.40
N THR A 63 -9.56 -12.34 4.47
CA THR A 63 -8.94 -13.64 4.79
C THR A 63 -7.48 -13.51 5.24
N PHE A 64 -6.97 -12.28 5.41
CA PHE A 64 -5.59 -11.99 5.81
C PHE A 64 -4.51 -12.63 4.92
N ARG A 65 -4.86 -13.01 3.68
CA ARG A 65 -3.89 -13.45 2.66
C ARG A 65 -2.99 -12.29 2.21
N ALA A 66 -3.55 -11.08 2.22
CA ALA A 66 -2.86 -9.82 2.07
C ALA A 66 -3.17 -8.93 3.28
N GLN A 67 -2.19 -8.16 3.73
CA GLN A 67 -2.27 -7.32 4.92
C GLN A 67 -1.57 -6.00 4.62
N ILE A 68 -2.22 -4.87 4.93
CA ILE A 68 -1.52 -3.59 5.00
C ILE A 68 -0.93 -3.50 6.41
N CYS A 69 0.35 -3.21 6.53
CA CYS A 69 1.05 -3.14 7.80
C CYS A 69 1.59 -1.73 7.98
N GLY A 70 1.36 -1.14 9.15
CA GLY A 70 2.10 0.05 9.57
C GLY A 70 3.47 -0.36 10.11
N CYS A 71 4.46 0.49 9.92
CA CYS A 71 5.78 0.38 10.52
C CYS A 71 6.32 1.78 10.79
N GLU A 72 7.26 1.89 11.72
CA GLU A 72 8.04 3.12 11.86
C GLU A 72 9.26 3.06 10.95
N SER A 73 9.63 4.21 10.39
CA SER A 73 10.79 4.36 9.53
C SER A 73 11.57 5.61 9.92
N LYS A 74 12.76 5.80 9.35
CA LYS A 74 13.60 6.98 9.60
C LYS A 74 12.90 8.31 9.26
N SER A 75 11.86 8.29 8.43
CA SER A 75 11.05 9.45 8.04
C SER A 75 9.69 9.53 8.73
N GLY A 76 9.41 8.68 9.72
CA GLY A 76 8.13 8.59 10.43
C GLY A 76 7.35 7.32 10.09
N GLY A 77 6.03 7.33 10.36
CA GLY A 77 5.15 6.20 10.07
C GLY A 77 5.08 5.89 8.57
N HIS A 78 5.10 4.60 8.23
CA HIS A 78 5.15 4.10 6.85
C HIS A 78 4.25 2.88 6.69
N ALA A 79 3.57 2.78 5.55
CA ALA A 79 2.68 1.67 5.24
C ALA A 79 3.32 0.73 4.20
N VAL A 80 3.25 -0.57 4.47
CA VAL A 80 3.74 -1.62 3.57
C VAL A 80 2.66 -2.65 3.29
N LEU A 81 2.73 -3.31 2.13
CA LEU A 81 1.88 -4.44 1.79
C LEU A 81 2.62 -5.75 2.09
N ARG A 82 1.97 -6.64 2.84
CA ARG A 82 2.40 -8.02 3.06
C ARG A 82 1.48 -8.99 2.33
N VAL A 83 2.05 -9.95 1.61
CA VAL A 83 1.35 -11.09 1.01
C VAL A 83 2.07 -12.37 1.39
N GLY A 84 1.43 -13.19 2.25
CA GLY A 84 2.08 -14.36 2.84
C GLY A 84 3.31 -14.00 3.67
N ARG A 85 4.51 -14.34 3.17
CA ARG A 85 5.81 -14.04 3.82
C ARG A 85 6.61 -12.93 3.13
N ARG A 86 6.07 -12.36 2.05
CA ARG A 86 6.73 -11.31 1.27
C ARG A 86 6.11 -9.95 1.58
N TYR A 87 6.93 -8.93 1.48
CA TYR A 87 6.61 -7.54 1.76
C TYR A 87 6.98 -6.70 0.54
N ILE A 88 6.25 -5.61 0.32
CA ILE A 88 6.55 -4.62 -0.71
C ILE A 88 6.08 -3.25 -0.26
N ASP A 89 6.80 -2.22 -0.67
CA ASP A 89 6.46 -0.83 -0.45
C ASP A 89 6.99 0.05 -1.59
N ASN A 90 6.78 1.36 -1.49
CA ASN A 90 7.22 2.32 -2.50
C ASN A 90 8.74 2.59 -2.49
N TRP A 91 9.49 2.12 -1.49
CA TRP A 91 10.94 2.29 -1.39
C TRP A 91 11.67 1.15 -2.10
N THR A 92 11.36 -0.09 -1.71
CA THR A 92 11.89 -1.31 -2.32
C THR A 92 11.39 -1.47 -3.75
N LYS A 93 10.10 -1.24 -3.96
CA LYS A 93 9.41 -1.53 -5.24
C LYS A 93 9.57 -2.98 -5.70
N GLU A 94 9.90 -3.91 -4.80
CA GLU A 94 10.07 -5.33 -5.09
C GLU A 94 9.64 -6.21 -3.91
N TRP A 95 9.37 -7.50 -4.17
CA TRP A 95 8.91 -8.43 -3.14
C TRP A 95 10.06 -9.00 -2.31
N VAL A 96 10.29 -8.41 -1.14
CA VAL A 96 11.36 -8.81 -0.22
C VAL A 96 10.81 -9.56 0.98
N ASP A 97 11.70 -10.12 1.81
CA ASP A 97 11.33 -10.65 3.11
C ASP A 97 11.34 -9.55 4.20
N ARG A 98 10.93 -9.93 5.41
CA ARG A 98 10.84 -9.00 6.54
C ARG A 98 12.21 -8.49 6.99
N ASP A 99 13.25 -9.32 6.91
CA ASP A 99 14.57 -8.96 7.41
C ASP A 99 15.24 -7.95 6.49
N HIS A 100 15.01 -8.05 5.18
CA HIS A 100 15.36 -7.03 4.22
C HIS A 100 14.68 -5.69 4.54
N MET A 101 13.36 -5.69 4.79
CA MET A 101 12.64 -4.47 5.19
C MET A 101 13.25 -3.85 6.46
N LYS A 102 13.53 -4.66 7.48
CA LYS A 102 14.23 -4.18 8.68
C LYS A 102 15.60 -3.58 8.39
N GLY A 103 16.36 -4.19 7.48
CA GLY A 103 17.66 -3.68 7.03
C GLY A 103 17.58 -2.28 6.38
N LEU A 104 16.45 -1.95 5.76
CA LEU A 104 16.17 -0.62 5.20
C LEU A 104 15.70 0.39 6.26
N GLY A 105 15.49 -0.05 7.50
CA GLY A 105 15.09 0.78 8.63
C GLY A 105 13.59 0.74 8.93
N HIS A 106 12.85 -0.23 8.41
CA HIS A 106 11.45 -0.46 8.78
C HIS A 106 11.38 -1.21 10.10
N ASP A 107 10.92 -0.53 11.14
CA ASP A 107 10.64 -1.15 12.43
C ASP A 107 9.17 -1.57 12.53
N PHE A 108 8.98 -2.87 12.65
CA PHE A 108 7.67 -3.49 12.80
C PHE A 108 7.44 -3.74 14.28
N ASP A 109 7.09 -2.69 15.03
CA ASP A 109 6.66 -2.81 16.43
C ASP A 109 5.47 -3.79 16.52
N PRO A 110 5.44 -4.69 17.53
CA PRO A 110 4.31 -5.57 17.77
C PRO A 110 2.95 -4.85 17.93
N LEU A 111 2.90 -3.55 18.18
CA LEU A 111 1.65 -2.79 18.23
C LEU A 111 1.13 -2.33 16.86
N TYR A 112 2.00 -2.17 15.85
CA TYR A 112 1.62 -1.76 14.48
C TYR A 112 1.19 -2.94 13.59
N LEU A 113 0.65 -3.96 14.25
CA LEU A 113 0.02 -5.14 13.66
C LEU A 113 -1.06 -4.73 12.66
N THR A 114 -0.95 -5.29 11.45
CA THR A 114 -2.02 -5.43 10.44
C THR A 114 -3.17 -4.45 10.56
N ILE A 115 -3.17 -3.45 9.69
CA ILE A 115 -4.31 -2.54 9.53
C ILE A 115 -5.51 -3.36 9.09
N LEU A 116 -6.54 -3.37 9.95
CA LEU A 116 -7.70 -4.22 9.75
C LEU A 116 -8.42 -3.87 8.44
N PRO A 117 -9.03 -4.86 7.77
CA PRO A 117 -9.80 -4.62 6.55
C PRO A 117 -10.89 -3.56 6.73
N THR A 118 -11.47 -3.45 7.92
CA THR A 118 -12.45 -2.43 8.30
C THR A 118 -11.84 -1.02 8.30
N THR A 119 -10.64 -0.85 8.84
CA THR A 119 -9.90 0.42 8.80
C THR A 119 -9.58 0.81 7.36
N VAL A 120 -9.13 -0.13 6.53
CA VAL A 120 -8.90 0.10 5.09
C VAL A 120 -10.19 0.56 4.41
N ALA A 121 -11.31 -0.13 4.64
CA ALA A 121 -12.61 0.24 4.07
C ALA A 121 -13.07 1.64 4.49
N PHE A 122 -12.94 1.96 5.78
CA PHE A 122 -13.29 3.28 6.31
C PHE A 122 -12.43 4.39 5.69
N LYS A 123 -11.11 4.20 5.61
CA LYS A 123 -10.19 5.17 5.02
C LYS A 123 -10.45 5.39 3.52
N LEU A 124 -10.67 4.30 2.76
CA LEU A 124 -11.06 4.38 1.35
C LEU A 124 -12.41 5.13 1.16
N LEU A 125 -13.38 4.90 2.05
CA LEU A 125 -14.68 5.57 2.01
C LEU A 125 -14.54 7.08 2.31
N LEU A 126 -13.79 7.44 3.36
CA LEU A 126 -13.53 8.83 3.71
C LEU A 126 -12.87 9.60 2.56
N ALA A 127 -11.89 9.00 1.89
CA ALA A 127 -11.24 9.61 0.72
C ALA A 127 -12.21 9.82 -0.46
N LYS A 128 -13.25 8.99 -0.58
CA LYS A 128 -14.27 9.12 -1.63
C LYS A 128 -15.30 10.21 -1.32
N VAL A 129 -15.64 10.39 -0.04
CA VAL A 129 -16.62 11.40 0.41
C VAL A 129 -15.99 12.78 0.53
N ASN A 130 -14.69 12.86 0.88
CA ASN A 130 -13.92 14.10 0.96
C ASN A 130 -12.72 14.09 -0.01
N PRO A 131 -12.94 14.22 -1.33
CA PRO A 131 -11.88 14.22 -2.33
C PRO A 131 -10.83 15.35 -2.14
#